data_AF-A0A6A6WZR8-F1
#
_entry.id   AF-A0A6A6WZR8-F1
#
_cell.length_a   1.000
_cell.length_b   1.000
_cell.length_c   1.000
_cell.angle_alpha   90.00
_cell.angle_beta   90.00
_cell.angle_gamma   90.00
#
_symmetry.space_group_name_H-M   'P 1'
#
loop_
_entity.id
_entity.type
_entity.pdbx_description
1 polymer ?
#
loop_
_entity_poly.entity_id
_entity_poly.type
_entity_poly.pdbx_seq_one_letter_code
_entity_poly.pdbx_strand_id
1 'polypeptide(L)'
;LPVLKVPAPNYRKQVNEPGSCCGVWRSDDSATILKAPLAFHLHGCDHAVTKEYEMSQKEGVELLEREEEIYAHLGKHKDILTSLQITDAGLVFPYMDCAILEDQ
;
A
#
# COMPACT_ATOMS: atom_id res chain seq x y z
N LEU A 1 -14.49 15.06 6.83
CA LEU A 1 -13.85 13.74 7.00
C LEU A 1 -12.76 13.59 5.96
N PRO A 2 -11.59 13.05 6.32
CA PRO A 2 -10.48 12.86 5.39
C PRO A 2 -10.89 11.92 4.25
N VAL A 3 -10.48 12.25 3.03
CA VAL A 3 -10.80 11.45 1.83
C VAL A 3 -9.54 10.76 1.32
N LEU A 4 -9.58 9.44 1.22
CA LEU A 4 -8.45 8.63 0.74
C LEU A 4 -8.10 8.98 -0.72
N LYS A 5 -6.81 9.19 -0.99
CA LYS A 5 -6.25 9.39 -2.33
C LYS A 5 -5.97 8.05 -2.99
N VAL A 6 -6.19 8.00 -4.30
CA VAL A 6 -5.71 6.89 -5.13
C VAL A 6 -4.24 7.14 -5.46
N PRO A 7 -3.34 6.17 -5.24
CA PRO A 7 -1.89 6.39 -5.36
C PRO A 7 -1.40 6.54 -6.81
N ALA A 8 -2.10 5.96 -7.78
CA ALA A 8 -1.74 6.04 -9.19
C ALA A 8 -2.96 5.88 -10.12
N PRO A 9 -2.93 6.42 -11.35
CA PRO A 9 -3.93 6.13 -12.36
C PRO A 9 -4.01 4.62 -12.64
N ASN A 10 -5.21 4.10 -12.92
CA ASN A 10 -5.49 2.68 -13.23
C ASN A 10 -5.38 1.69 -12.06
N TYR A 11 -5.36 2.19 -10.82
CA TYR A 11 -5.46 1.36 -9.62
C TYR A 11 -6.80 1.57 -8.92
N ARG A 12 -7.40 0.48 -8.44
CA ARG A 12 -8.64 0.49 -7.66
C ARG A 12 -8.40 -0.10 -6.29
N LYS A 13 -9.10 0.45 -5.29
CA LYS A 13 -9.01 -0.04 -3.91
C LYS A 13 -9.46 -1.51 -3.88
N GLN A 14 -8.63 -2.40 -3.35
CA GLN A 14 -8.96 -3.82 -3.27
C GLN A 14 -9.77 -4.17 -2.01
N VAL A 15 -9.48 -3.49 -0.89
CA VAL A 15 -10.11 -3.76 0.41
C VAL A 15 -10.89 -2.55 0.90
N ASN A 16 -12.08 -2.77 1.48
CA ASN A 16 -12.88 -1.69 2.04
C ASN A 16 -12.23 -1.09 3.30
N GLU A 17 -11.57 -1.94 4.08
CA GLU A 17 -10.79 -1.58 5.27
C GLU A 17 -9.30 -1.82 4.96
N PRO A 18 -8.52 -0.77 4.65
CA PRO A 18 -7.09 -0.93 4.48
C PRO A 18 -6.42 -1.23 5.82
N GLY A 19 -5.22 -1.81 5.77
CA GLY A 19 -4.37 -1.89 6.97
C GLY A 19 -4.04 -0.50 7.51
N SER A 20 -3.55 -0.44 8.74
CA SER A 20 -3.37 0.82 9.49
C SER A 20 -2.52 1.87 8.77
N CYS A 21 -1.54 1.45 7.97
CA CYS A 21 -0.53 2.36 7.40
C CYS A 21 -0.43 2.29 5.86
N CYS A 22 -0.94 1.22 5.23
CA CYS A 22 -0.88 1.02 3.79
C CYS A 22 -2.21 0.48 3.24
N GLY A 23 -2.53 0.93 2.03
CA GLY A 23 -3.62 0.38 1.23
C GLY A 23 -3.08 -0.61 0.19
N VAL A 24 -3.90 -1.60 -0.13
CA VAL A 24 -3.65 -2.54 -1.22
C VAL A 24 -4.59 -2.19 -2.37
N TRP A 25 -3.99 -1.97 -3.54
CA TRP A 25 -4.67 -1.48 -4.73
C TRP A 25 -4.43 -2.45 -5.89
N ARG A 26 -5.49 -2.84 -6.58
CA ARG A 26 -5.42 -3.74 -7.74
C ARG A 26 -5.36 -2.92 -9.02
N SER A 27 -4.50 -3.31 -9.95
CA SER A 27 -4.49 -2.73 -11.30
C SER A 27 -5.80 -3.05 -12.04
N ASP A 28 -6.21 -2.18 -12.97
CA ASP A 28 -7.43 -2.37 -13.76
C ASP A 28 -7.42 -3.66 -14.60
N ASP A 29 -6.24 -4.06 -15.10
CA ASP A 29 -6.03 -5.30 -15.84
C ASP A 29 -5.91 -6.53 -14.93
N SER A 30 -5.97 -6.33 -13.61
CA SER A 30 -5.87 -7.38 -12.60
C SER A 30 -4.56 -8.17 -12.61
N ALA A 31 -3.51 -7.67 -13.26
CA ALA A 31 -2.21 -8.33 -13.33
C ALA A 31 -1.35 -8.07 -12.08
N THR A 32 -1.51 -6.91 -11.43
CA THR A 32 -0.65 -6.48 -10.34
C THR A 32 -1.40 -5.91 -9.16
N ILE A 33 -0.71 -5.91 -8.03
CA ILE A 33 -1.11 -5.26 -6.79
C ILE A 33 -0.08 -4.19 -6.44
N LEU A 34 -0.53 -2.98 -6.14
CA LEU A 34 0.27 -1.92 -5.55
C LEU A 34 -0.04 -1.83 -4.07
N LYS A 35 0.98 -2.03 -3.23
CA LYS A 35 0.96 -1.67 -1.82
C LYS A 35 1.54 -0.27 -1.69
N ALA A 36 0.71 0.67 -1.25
CA ALA A 36 1.05 2.09 -1.14
C ALA A 36 0.68 2.65 0.24
N PRO A 37 1.43 3.63 0.77
CA PRO A 37 1.04 4.34 1.98
C PRO A 37 -0.33 4.98 1.82
N LEU A 38 -1.11 5.01 2.89
CA LEU A 38 -2.39 5.71 2.86
C LEU A 38 -2.13 7.21 2.81
N ALA A 39 -2.68 7.90 1.82
CA ALA A 39 -2.61 9.36 1.70
C ALA A 39 -4.01 9.95 1.64
N PHE A 40 -4.21 11.12 2.24
CA PHE A 40 -5.56 11.70 2.37
C PHE A 40 -5.63 13.14 1.87
N HIS A 41 -6.79 13.55 1.36
CA HIS A 41 -7.19 14.94 1.25
C HIS A 41 -7.76 15.40 2.58
N LEU A 42 -7.09 16.36 3.21
CA LEU A 42 -7.43 16.88 4.54
C LEU A 42 -8.12 18.25 4.49
N HIS A 43 -8.44 18.75 3.29
CA HIS A 43 -9.07 20.06 3.14
C HIS A 43 -10.45 20.08 3.83
N GLY A 44 -10.62 21.00 4.78
CA GLY A 44 -11.85 21.13 5.58
C GLY A 44 -11.93 20.19 6.79
N CYS A 45 -10.87 19.45 7.11
CA CYS A 45 -10.74 18.80 8.41
C CYS A 45 -10.32 19.81 9.49
N ASP A 46 -10.67 19.54 10.74
CA ASP A 46 -10.16 20.30 11.88
C ASP A 46 -8.67 19.99 12.12
N HIS A 47 -8.04 20.78 13.01
CA HIS A 47 -6.61 20.67 13.30
C HIS A 47 -6.22 19.34 13.95
N ALA A 48 -7.06 18.79 14.82
CA ALA A 48 -6.77 17.54 15.51
C ALA A 48 -6.76 16.36 14.53
N VAL A 49 -7.79 16.27 13.69
CA VAL A 49 -7.90 15.26 12.63
C VAL A 49 -6.79 15.41 11.60
N THR A 50 -6.45 16.64 11.22
CA THR A 50 -5.35 16.90 10.28
C THR A 50 -4.03 16.35 10.81
N LYS A 51 -3.69 16.69 12.07
CA LYS A 51 -2.45 16.24 12.72
C LYS A 51 -2.38 14.72 12.86
N GLU A 52 -3.47 14.08 13.26
CA GLU A 52 -3.56 12.61 13.37
C GLU A 52 -3.25 11.93 12.03
N TYR A 53 -3.91 12.35 10.96
CA TYR A 53 -3.75 11.74 9.64
C TYR A 53 -2.42 12.07 8.97
N GLU A 54 -1.80 13.21 9.29
CA GLU A 54 -0.43 13.53 8.86
C GLU A 54 0.61 12.63 9.55
N MET A 55 0.45 12.36 10.85
CA MET A 55 1.33 11.44 11.57
C MET A 55 1.21 10.01 11.02
N SER A 56 -0.02 9.53 10.81
CA SER A 56 -0.26 8.21 10.21
C SER A 56 0.30 8.10 8.78
N GLN A 57 0.18 9.16 7.97
CA GLN A 57 0.79 9.24 6.64
C GLN A 57 2.32 9.11 6.70
N LYS A 58 2.97 9.83 7.63
CA LYS A 58 4.43 9.78 7.81
C LYS A 58 4.89 8.40 8.23
N GLU A 59 4.21 7.78 9.20
CA GLU A 59 4.51 6.42 9.66
C GLU A 59 4.37 5.40 8.52
N GLY A 60 3.32 5.52 7.70
CA GLY A 60 3.13 4.63 6.55
C GLY A 60 4.23 4.71 5.50
N VAL A 61 4.78 5.90 5.26
CA VAL A 61 5.96 6.06 4.39
C VAL A 61 7.18 5.39 5.00
N GLU A 62 7.50 5.67 6.26
CA GLU A 62 8.67 5.08 6.94
C GLU A 62 8.62 3.54 6.98
N LEU A 63 7.44 2.96 7.20
CA LEU A 63 7.26 1.50 7.18
C LEU A 63 7.42 0.91 5.78
N LEU A 64 6.95 1.60 4.75
CA LEU A 64 7.12 1.15 3.37
C LEU A 64 8.59 1.21 2.94
N GLU A 65 9.32 2.28 3.26
CA GLU A 65 10.75 2.40 2.97
C GLU A 65 11.55 1.25 3.59
N ARG A 66 11.24 0.88 4.85
CA ARG A 66 11.84 -0.30 5.49
C ARG A 66 11.52 -1.60 4.75
N GLU A 67 10.30 -1.74 4.24
CA GLU A 67 9.89 -2.91 3.49
C GLU A 67 10.56 -2.98 2.10
N GLU A 68 10.75 -1.85 1.44
CA GLU A 68 11.54 -1.73 0.22
C GLU A 68 12.98 -2.23 0.43
N GLU A 69 13.62 -1.81 1.54
CA GLU A 69 14.94 -2.32 1.91
C GLU A 69 14.92 -3.84 2.13
N ILE A 70 13.92 -4.38 2.84
CA ILE A 70 13.79 -5.83 3.05
C ILE A 70 13.71 -6.57 1.71
N TYR A 71 12.83 -6.15 0.80
CA TYR A 71 12.70 -6.79 -0.52
C TYR A 71 13.96 -6.64 -1.38
N ALA A 72 14.67 -5.52 -1.27
CA ALA A 72 15.95 -5.33 -1.96
C ALA A 72 17.01 -6.35 -1.48
N HIS A 73 17.01 -6.69 -0.18
CA HIS A 73 17.96 -7.65 0.40
C HIS A 73 17.56 -9.12 0.23
N LEU A 74 16.26 -9.44 0.25
CA LEU A 74 15.76 -10.82 0.11
C LEU A 74 16.04 -11.41 -1.27
N GLY A 75 16.19 -10.57 -2.30
CA GLY A 75 16.40 -11.01 -3.67
C GLY A 75 15.25 -11.86 -4.20
N LYS A 76 15.52 -12.69 -5.22
CA LYS A 76 14.51 -13.61 -5.79
C LYS A 76 14.57 -14.95 -5.09
N HIS A 77 13.69 -15.16 -4.11
CA HIS A 77 13.49 -16.45 -3.46
C HIS A 77 12.20 -17.09 -3.94
N LYS A 78 12.23 -18.38 -4.34
CA LYS A 78 11.09 -19.08 -4.94
C LYS A 78 9.85 -19.19 -4.03
N ASP A 79 10.07 -19.18 -2.72
CA ASP A 79 9.03 -19.36 -1.70
C ASP A 79 8.57 -18.03 -1.07
N ILE A 80 9.13 -16.89 -1.51
CA ILE A 80 8.76 -15.56 -1.03
C ILE A 80 8.13 -14.79 -2.19
N LEU A 81 7.00 -14.14 -1.93
CA LEU A 81 6.36 -13.27 -2.89
C LEU A 81 7.34 -12.18 -3.32
N THR A 82 7.77 -12.21 -4.58
CA THR A 82 8.77 -11.27 -5.07
C THR A 82 8.09 -9.96 -5.48
N SER A 83 8.60 -8.83 -4.99
CA SER A 83 8.25 -7.51 -5.53
C SER A 83 8.70 -7.43 -6.99
N LEU A 84 7.78 -7.10 -7.89
CA LEU A 84 8.05 -6.87 -9.32
C LEU A 84 8.79 -5.56 -9.53
N GLN A 85 8.42 -4.53 -8.75
CA GLN A 85 8.93 -3.18 -8.91
C GLN A 85 8.80 -2.37 -7.62
N ILE A 86 9.79 -1.52 -7.35
CA ILE A 86 9.72 -0.42 -6.38
C ILE A 86 9.47 0.86 -7.18
N THR A 87 8.44 1.62 -6.81
CA THR A 87 8.02 2.86 -7.49
C THR A 87 7.83 3.98 -6.48
N ASP A 88 7.78 5.23 -6.94
CA ASP A 88 7.48 6.39 -6.07
C ASP A 88 6.11 6.27 -5.35
N ALA A 89 5.19 5.45 -5.90
CA ALA A 89 3.88 5.20 -5.29
C ALA A 89 3.89 4.03 -4.29
N GLY A 90 4.95 3.21 -4.28
CA GLY A 90 5.13 2.06 -3.41
C GLY A 90 5.54 0.76 -4.13
N LEU A 91 5.21 -0.37 -3.52
CA LEU A 91 5.66 -1.71 -3.92
C LEU A 91 4.65 -2.40 -4.82
N VAL A 92 5.11 -2.90 -5.97
CA VAL A 92 4.29 -3.63 -6.94
C VAL A 92 4.54 -5.13 -6.84
N PHE A 93 3.48 -5.91 -6.69
CA PHE A 93 3.49 -7.37 -6.59
C PHE A 93 2.66 -7.99 -7.71
N PRO A 94 2.92 -9.26 -8.09
CA PRO A 94 2.00 -9.98 -8.96
C PRO A 94 0.68 -10.19 -8.22
N TYR A 95 -0.44 -10.07 -8.93
CA TYR A 95 -1.72 -10.47 -8.37
C TYR A 95 -1.77 -11.99 -8.22
N MET A 96 -2.15 -12.46 -7.04
CA MET A 96 -2.40 -13.88 -6.76
C MET A 96 -3.89 -14.06 -6.52
N ASP A 97 -4.53 -14.88 -7.35
CA ASP A 97 -5.95 -15.22 -7.23
C ASP A 97 -6.21 -16.22 -6.08
N CYS A 98 -5.14 -16.84 -5.57
CA CYS A 98 -5.19 -17.70 -4.40
C CYS A 98 -5.33 -16.85 -3.14
N ALA A 99 -6.34 -17.15 -2.31
CA ALA A 99 -6.56 -16.49 -1.02
C ALA A 99 -5.32 -16.60 -0.09
N ILE A 100 -5.29 -15.74 0.93
CA ILE A 100 -4.36 -15.87 2.07
C ILE A 100 -4.43 -17.33 2.52
N LEU A 101 -3.27 -17.99 2.60
CA LEU A 101 -3.15 -19.31 3.22
C LEU A 101 -3.34 -19.13 4.72
N GLU A 102 -4.58 -18.96 5.16
CA GLU A 102 -4.92 -19.16 6.58
C GLU A 102 -4.93 -20.67 6.80
N ASP A 103 -4.17 -21.14 7.79
CA ASP A 103 -4.06 -22.54 8.18
C ASP A 103 -5.46 -23.19 8.26
N GLN A 104 -5.58 -24.37 7.62
CA GLN A 104 -6.69 -25.30 7.85
C GLN A 104 -6.57 -25.98 9.21
#